data_AF-A0A831W3L9-F1
#
_entry.id   AF-A0A831W3L9-F1
#
_cell.length_a   1.000
_cell.length_b   1.000
_cell.length_c   1.000
_cell.angle_alpha   90.00
_cell.angle_beta   90.00
_cell.angle_gamma   90.00
#
_symmetry.space_group_name_H-M   'P 1'
#
loop_
_entity.id
_entity.type
_entity.pdbx_description
1 polymer ?
#
loop_
_entity_poly.entity_id
_entity_poly.type
_entity_poly.pdbx_seq_one_letter_code
_entity_poly.pdbx_strand_id
1 'polypeptide(L)' 'MLISYKFNGKILSKKHGFPLRLVVKNEKGYKWIKWLGGIRVLT' A
#
# COMPACT_ATOMS: atom_id res chain seq x y z
N MET A 1 0.77 2.54 10.07
CA MET A 1 0.51 1.70 8.88
C MET A 1 -0.79 2.18 8.25
N LEU A 2 -0.87 2.31 6.93
CA LEU A 2 -2.07 2.78 6.22
C LEU A 2 -2.36 1.86 5.04
N ILE A 3 -3.63 1.58 4.79
CA ILE A 3 -4.08 0.97 3.55
C ILE A 3 -4.58 2.10 2.65
N SER A 4 -3.93 2.27 1.49
CA SER A 4 -4.15 3.38 0.57
C SER A 4 -4.75 2.86 -0.73
N TYR A 5 -5.82 3.50 -1.18
CA TYR A 5 -6.46 3.31 -2.49
C TYR A 5 -6.29 4.54 -3.41
N LYS A 6 -5.79 5.65 -2.84
CA LYS A 6 -5.48 6.90 -3.53
C LYS A 6 -4.08 7.40 -3.19
N PHE A 7 -3.49 8.11 -4.15
CA PHE A 7 -2.22 8.82 -4.00
C PHE A 7 -2.37 10.21 -4.62
N ASN A 8 -2.03 11.25 -3.85
CA ASN A 8 -2.17 12.66 -4.24
C ASN A 8 -3.58 13.00 -4.79
N GLY A 9 -4.61 12.57 -4.06
CA GLY A 9 -6.02 12.79 -4.44
C GLY A 9 -6.54 11.93 -5.60
N LYS A 10 -5.66 11.25 -6.35
CA LYS A 10 -6.02 10.40 -7.49
C LYS A 10 -6.07 8.92 -7.10
N ILE A 11 -6.90 8.14 -7.79
CA ILE A 11 -6.90 6.67 -7.66
C ILE A 11 -5.50 6.15 -8.02
N LEU A 12 -5.06 5.10 -7.32
CA LEU A 12 -3.78 4.47 -7.63
C LEU A 12 -3.75 3.99 -9.08
N SER A 13 -2.62 4.15 -9.76
CA SER A 13 -2.40 3.46 -11.04
C SER A 13 -1.96 2.01 -10.79
N LYS A 14 -2.07 1.15 -11.80
CA LYS A 14 -1.56 -0.22 -11.74
C LYS A 14 -0.09 -0.29 -11.29
N LYS A 15 0.74 0.65 -11.77
CA LYS A 15 2.17 0.76 -11.39
C LYS A 15 2.37 1.09 -9.91
N HIS A 16 1.47 1.90 -9.33
CA HIS A 16 1.52 2.34 -7.94
C HIS A 16 0.78 1.42 -6.95
N GLY A 17 0.20 0.31 -7.43
CA GLY A 17 -0.41 -0.70 -6.56
C GLY A 17 -1.93 -0.71 -6.54
N PHE A 18 -2.61 -0.24 -7.58
CA PHE A 18 -4.07 -0.39 -7.69
C PHE A 18 -4.50 -1.86 -7.55
N PRO A 19 -5.57 -2.18 -6.79
CA PRO A 19 -6.48 -1.24 -6.14
C PRO A 19 -6.01 -0.75 -4.77
N LEU A 20 -5.20 -1.54 -4.07
CA LEU A 20 -4.81 -1.30 -2.69
C LEU A 20 -3.32 -1.48 -2.49
N ARG A 21 -2.72 -0.59 -1.68
CA ARG A 21 -1.34 -0.72 -1.22
C ARG A 21 -1.22 -0.48 0.28
N LEU A 22 -0.23 -1.11 0.90
CA LEU A 22 0.18 -0.86 2.28
C LEU A 22 1.27 0.21 2.31
N VAL A 23 1.10 1.23 3.14
CA VAL A 23 2.08 2.30 3.37
C VAL A 23 2.51 2.28 4.83
N VAL A 24 3.82 2.27 5.05
CA VAL A 24 4.42 2.37 6.38
C VAL A 24 5.22 3.67 6.43
N LYS A 25 4.65 4.68 7.11
CA LYS A 25 5.07 6.10 7.03
C LYS A 25 6.54 6.35 7.40
N ASN A 26 7.10 5.52 8.28
CA ASN A 26 8.47 5.66 8.79
C ASN A 26 9.42 4.61 8.21
N GLU A 27 9.07 4.03 7.08
CA GLU A 27 9.82 2.95 6.46
C GLU A 27 10.14 3.25 5.01
N LYS A 28 11.25 2.68 4.54
CA LYS A 28 11.68 2.80 3.15
C LYS A 28 10.61 2.26 2.21
N GLY A 29 10.52 2.84 1.02
CA GLY A 29 9.47 2.53 0.03
C GLY A 29 9.41 1.06 -0.41
N TYR A 30 10.50 0.28 -0.25
CA TYR A 30 10.47 -1.16 -0.54
C TYR A 30 9.59 -1.95 0.46
N LYS A 31 9.36 -1.43 1.68
CA LYS A 31 8.42 -2.03 2.65
C LYS A 31 6.96 -1.69 2.34
N TRP A 32 6.70 -0.87 1.32
CA TRP A 32 5.34 -0.55 0.91
C TRP A 32 4.83 -1.62 -0.06
N ILE A 33 3.88 -2.42 0.40
CA ILE A 33 3.35 -3.53 -0.39
C ILE A 33 2.33 -3.00 -1.39
N LYS A 34 2.63 -3.13 -2.68
CA LYS A 34 1.68 -2.87 -3.77
C LYS A 34 0.80 -4.10 -3.98
N TRP A 35 -0.41 -3.89 -4.49
CA TRP A 35 -1.35 -4.98 -4.82
C TRP A 35 -1.67 -5.85 -3.60
N LEU A 36 -2.05 -5.20 -2.51
CA LEU A 36 -2.34 -5.84 -1.23
C LEU A 36 -3.45 -6.90 -1.40
N GLY A 37 -3.09 -8.17 -1.26
CA GLY A 37 -4.02 -9.31 -1.37
C GLY A 37 -4.51 -9.86 -0.02
N GLY A 38 -3.79 -9.58 1.07
CA GLY A 38 -4.16 -10.05 2.41
C GLY A 38 -3.16 -9.58 3.45
N ILE A 39 -3.57 -9.58 4.71
CA ILE A 39 -2.73 -9.29 5.88
C ILE A 39 -2.89 -10.45 6.85
N ARG A 40 -1.77 -11.01 7.31
CA ARG A 40 -1.74 -12.04 8.35
C ARG A 40 -1.00 -11.49 9.56
N VAL A 41 -1.63 -11.61 10.72
CA VAL A 41 -1.00 -11.31 12.01
C VAL A 41 -0.42 -12.62 12.55
N LEU A 42 0.84 -12.57 12.97
CA LEU A 42 1.51 -13.67 13.65
C LEU A 42 1.69 -13.26 15.10
N THR A 43 1.43 -14.20 16.00
CA THR A 43 1.61 -14.07 17.45
C THR A 43 2.89 -14.78 17.87
#